data_AF-A0A378MH05-F1
#
_entry.id   AF-A0A378MH05-F1
#
_cell.length_a   1.000
_cell.length_b   1.000
_cell.length_c   1.000
_cell.angle_alpha   90.00
_cell.angle_beta   90.00
_cell.angle_gamma   90.00
#
_symmetry.space_group_name_H-M   'P 1'
#
loop_
_entity.id
_entity.type
_entity.pdbx_description
1 polymer ?
#
loop_
_entity_poly.entity_id
_entity_poly.type
_entity_poly.pdbx_seq_one_letter_code
_entity_poly.pdbx_strand_id
1 'polypeptide(L)' 'MPDYAADYMFVTAYSSSQKQGERTLADMKESGIWKDLPALKKNHLFEMDFNKMFYYDPVAIEGQLDIIVDKLLKN' A
#
# COMPACT_ATOMS: atom_id res chain seq x y z
N MET A 1 -11.87 2.20 -13.18
CA MET A 1 -10.59 1.99 -12.45
C MET A 1 -9.41 2.77 -13.01
N PRO A 2 -9.32 3.16 -14.30
CA PRO A 2 -8.33 4.15 -14.73
C PRO A 2 -8.42 5.46 -13.94
N ASP A 3 -9.61 5.81 -13.46
CA ASP A 3 -9.90 7.05 -12.74
C ASP A 3 -9.15 7.18 -11.40
N TYR A 4 -8.66 6.07 -10.84
CA TYR A 4 -7.92 6.03 -9.57
C TYR A 4 -6.48 5.50 -9.74
N ALA A 5 -5.99 5.36 -10.99
CA ALA A 5 -4.62 4.97 -11.26
C ALA A 5 -3.67 6.13 -10.91
N ALA A 6 -3.12 6.12 -9.70
CA ALA A 6 -2.18 7.13 -9.22
C ALA A 6 -0.76 6.89 -9.75
N ASP A 7 0.08 7.93 -9.71
CA ASP A 7 1.52 7.81 -10.02
C ASP A 7 2.29 7.02 -8.95
N TYR A 8 1.85 7.15 -7.69
CA TYR A 8 2.36 6.42 -6.53
C TYR A 8 1.19 5.87 -5.74
N MET A 9 1.32 4.64 -5.25
CA MET A 9 0.27 3.95 -4.49
C MET A 9 0.85 3.36 -3.21
N PHE A 10 0.19 3.62 -2.09
CA PHE A 10 0.48 3.01 -0.80
C PHE A 10 -0.73 2.15 -0.43
N VAL A 11 -0.51 0.84 -0.30
CA VAL A 11 -1.60 -0.14 -0.18
C VAL A 11 -1.39 -1.00 1.04
N THR A 12 -2.46 -1.20 1.81
CA THR A 12 -2.50 -2.16 2.92
C THR A 12 -3.85 -2.88 2.90
N ALA A 13 -3.93 -4.06 3.50
CA ALA A 13 -5.19 -4.76 3.69
C ALA A 13 -5.61 -4.75 5.16
N TYR A 14 -6.82 -4.27 5.41
CA TYR A 14 -7.49 -4.45 6.69
C TYR A 14 -7.94 -5.90 6.84
N SER A 15 -7.67 -6.52 7.99
CA SER A 15 -8.16 -7.86 8.29
C SER A 15 -8.21 -8.12 9.79
N SER A 16 -9.15 -8.96 10.22
CA SER A 16 -9.23 -9.45 11.61
C SER A 16 -8.12 -10.46 11.96
N SER A 17 -7.38 -10.95 10.96
CA SER A 17 -6.18 -11.78 11.13
C SER A 17 -5.15 -11.52 10.03
N GLN A 18 -3.85 -11.63 10.33
CA GLN A 18 -2.78 -11.38 9.34
C GLN A 18 -2.95 -12.24 8.07
N LYS A 19 -3.26 -13.54 8.23
CA LYS A 19 -3.44 -14.47 7.10
C LYS A 19 -4.56 -14.06 6.14
N GLN A 20 -5.67 -13.51 6.65
CA GLN A 20 -6.76 -13.07 5.80
C GLN A 20 -6.38 -11.79 5.04
N GLY A 21 -5.61 -10.87 5.64
CA GLY A 21 -5.12 -9.67 4.96
C GLY A 21 -4.15 -10.01 3.82
N GLU A 22 -3.22 -10.93 4.08
CA GLU A 22 -2.31 -11.46 3.06
C GLU A 22 -3.05 -12.09 1.89
N ARG A 23 -4.10 -12.87 2.17
CA ARG A 23 -4.93 -13.48 1.13
C ARG A 23 -5.67 -12.43 0.30
N THR A 24 -6.26 -11.42 0.94
CA THR A 24 -6.93 -10.32 0.22
C THR A 24 -5.97 -9.59 -0.72
N LEU A 25 -4.73 -9.31 -0.28
CA LEU A 25 -3.72 -8.72 -1.16
C LEU A 25 -3.33 -9.66 -2.31
N ALA A 26 -3.17 -10.96 -2.04
CA ALA A 26 -2.84 -11.95 -3.06
C ALA A 26 -3.92 -12.01 -4.15
N ASP A 27 -5.19 -12.15 -3.76
CA ASP A 27 -6.33 -12.22 -4.69
C ASP A 27 -6.42 -10.93 -5.54
N MET A 28 -6.19 -9.76 -4.94
CA MET A 28 -6.17 -8.49 -5.66
C MET A 28 -5.04 -8.42 -6.70
N LYS A 29 -3.83 -8.90 -6.34
CA LYS A 29 -2.66 -8.94 -7.24
C LYS A 29 -2.85 -9.84 -8.45
N GLU A 30 -3.70 -10.86 -8.34
CA GLU A 30 -4.01 -11.75 -9.46
C GLU A 30 -4.89 -11.09 -10.53
N SER A 31 -5.63 -10.04 -10.16
CA SER A 31 -6.53 -9.35 -11.09
C SER A 31 -5.78 -8.70 -12.26
N GLY A 32 -6.39 -8.73 -13.45
CA GLY A 32 -5.84 -8.05 -14.64
C GLY A 32 -5.68 -6.55 -14.43
N ILE A 33 -6.59 -5.93 -13.70
CA ILE A 33 -6.57 -4.48 -13.42
C ILE A 33 -5.35 -4.11 -12.57
N TRP A 34 -5.04 -4.88 -11.53
CA TRP A 34 -3.84 -4.65 -10.70
C TRP A 34 -2.56 -4.76 -11.52
N LYS A 35 -2.45 -5.81 -12.32
CA LYS A 35 -1.29 -6.06 -13.20
C LYS A 35 -1.08 -4.94 -14.23
N ASP A 36 -2.16 -4.25 -14.60
CA ASP A 36 -2.11 -3.17 -15.57
C ASP A 36 -1.82 -1.78 -14.99
N LEU A 37 -1.76 -1.63 -13.67
CA LEU A 37 -1.51 -0.35 -13.02
C LEU A 37 -0.17 0.28 -13.45
N PRO A 38 -0.16 1.55 -13.90
CA PRO A 38 1.07 2.26 -14.23
C PRO A 38 2.06 2.35 -13.06
N ALA A 39 1.57 2.58 -11.84
CA ALA A 39 2.39 2.61 -10.63
C ALA A 39 3.12 1.28 -10.37
N LEU A 40 2.45 0.13 -10.61
CA LEU A 40 3.09 -1.18 -10.48
C LEU A 40 4.23 -1.33 -11.51
N LYS A 41 3.96 -0.99 -12.78
CA LYS A 41 4.94 -1.07 -13.87
C LYS A 41 6.15 -0.12 -13.67
N LYS A 42 5.95 0.98 -12.93
CA LYS A 42 6.99 1.96 -12.58
C LYS A 42 7.66 1.69 -11.22
N ASN A 43 7.33 0.60 -10.52
CA ASN A 43 7.82 0.31 -9.16
C ASN A 43 7.46 1.38 -8.10
N HIS A 44 6.32 2.05 -8.29
CA HIS A 44 5.79 3.10 -7.43
C HIS A 44 4.60 2.62 -6.56
N LEU A 45 4.46 1.30 -6.42
CA LEU A 45 3.42 0.69 -5.59
C LEU A 45 4.08 0.07 -4.35
N PHE A 46 3.68 0.53 -3.18
CA PHE A 46 4.25 0.12 -1.90
C PHE A 46 3.20 -0.58 -1.04
N GLU A 47 3.49 -1.81 -0.66
CA GLU A 47 2.71 -2.52 0.34
C GLU A 47 3.15 -2.09 1.73
N MET A 48 2.18 -1.67 2.54
CA MET A 48 2.38 -1.10 3.86
C MET A 48 1.94 -2.11 4.93
N ASP A 49 2.63 -2.09 6.06
CA ASP A 49 2.23 -2.86 7.24
C ASP A 49 0.97 -2.23 7.85
N PHE A 50 -0.14 -2.97 7.82
CA PHE A 50 -1.42 -2.52 8.35
C PHE A 50 -1.31 -2.02 9.80
N ASN A 51 -0.56 -2.72 10.66
CA ASN A 51 -0.47 -2.34 12.08
C ASN A 51 0.24 -1.00 12.28
N LYS A 52 1.11 -0.61 11.33
CA LYS A 52 1.79 0.69 11.36
C LYS A 52 0.92 1.81 10.79
N MET A 53 -0.04 1.48 9.92
CA MET A 53 -0.89 2.46 9.21
C MET A 53 -2.27 2.64 9.85
N PHE A 54 -2.64 1.81 10.82
CA PHE A 54 -3.98 1.81 11.41
C PHE A 54 -4.20 2.93 12.44
N TYR A 55 -3.17 3.27 13.21
CA TYR A 55 -3.26 4.26 14.28
C TYR A 55 -3.11 5.68 13.75
N TYR A 56 -3.69 6.64 14.46
CA TYR A 56 -3.75 8.06 14.08
C TYR A 56 -3.40 8.99 15.24
N ASP A 57 -2.79 8.46 16.31
CA ASP A 57 -2.20 9.29 17.36
C ASP A 57 -0.95 10.02 16.83
N PRO A 58 -0.50 11.11 17.48
CA PRO A 58 0.61 11.93 16.97
C PRO A 58 1.90 11.14 16.73
N VAL A 59 2.22 10.18 17.60
CA VAL A 59 3.45 9.36 17.47
C VAL A 59 3.34 8.43 16.26
N ALA A 60 2.17 7.82 16.06
CA ALA A 60 1.92 7.01 14.86
C ALA A 60 2.04 7.83 13.57
N ILE A 61 1.46 9.03 13.53
CA ILE A 61 1.52 9.90 12.34
C ILE A 61 2.96 10.30 12.01
N GLU A 62 3.77 10.66 13.01
CA GLU A 62 5.20 10.97 12.81
C GLU A 62 5.95 9.78 12.20
N GLY A 63 5.77 8.58 12.76
CA GLY A 63 6.41 7.37 12.22
C GLY A 63 5.91 6.99 10.82
N GLN A 64 4.63 7.20 10.52
CA GLN A 64 4.06 6.97 9.19
C GLN A 64 4.63 7.94 8.15
N LEU A 65 4.83 9.20 8.52
CA LEU A 65 5.44 10.21 7.65
C LEU A 65 6.86 9.79 7.26
N ASP A 66 7.66 9.33 8.22
CA ASP A 66 9.01 8.83 7.96
C ASP A 66 9.00 7.65 6.97
N ILE A 67 8.08 6.69 7.14
CA ILE A 67 7.94 5.55 6.23
C ILE A 67 7.58 6.03 4.83
N ILE A 68 6.62 6.95 4.68
CA ILE A 68 6.19 7.46 3.38
C ILE A 68 7.32 8.23 2.69
N VAL A 69 8.00 9.13 3.40
CA VAL A 69 9.13 9.90 2.86
C VAL A 69 10.25 8.97 2.40
N ASP A 70 10.57 7.94 3.18
CA ASP A 70 11.59 6.95 2.82
C ASP A 70 11.27 6.25 1.50
N LYS A 71 10.01 5.85 1.30
CA LYS A 71 9.55 5.20 0.07
C LYS A 71 9.58 6.14 -1.14
N LEU A 72 9.28 7.42 -0.94
CA LEU A 72 9.29 8.41 -2.03
C LEU A 72 10.70 8.82 -2.45
N LEU A 73 11.67 8.83 -1.53
CA LEU A 73 13.03 9.31 -1.82
C LEU A 73 14.01 8.22 -2.26
N LYS A 74 13.79 6.96 -1.89
CA LYS A 74 14.72 5.84 -2.19
C LYS A 74 14.40 5.08 -3.48
N ASN A 75 13.38 5.50 -4.23
CA ASN A 75 12.99 4.90 -5.51
C ASN A 75 13.18 5.88 -6.67
#